data_AF-A0AAJ2K0F1-F1
#
_entry.id   AF-A0AAJ2K0F1-F1
#
_cell.length_a   1.000
_cell.length_b   1.000
_cell.length_c   1.000
_cell.angle_alpha   90.00
_cell.angle_beta   90.00
_cell.angle_gamma   90.00
#
_symmetry.space_group_name_H-M   'P 1'
#
loop_
_entity.id
_entity.type
_entity.pdbx_description
1 polymer ?
#
loop_
_entity_poly.entity_id
_entity_poly.type
_entity_poly.pdbx_seq_one_letter_code
_entity_poly.pdbx_strand_id
1 'polypeptide(L)'
;MRPRRFRGGIVWMVVLFMLLIWPSIQVYNLLSPKAEASDPLKMLYEVAQFQTNLLKGSLQEAARYDSTEPLQKLKLVAYSAAFAHERLVRAVGKKQLPELPSLNKVVETITLMQLNGDRPLTDSEKEMISMSAEAMTRLYDSYALVYNSSGGWIASKREELVSADKDLKEVLESYFTPK
;
A
#
# COMPACT_ATOMS: atom_id res chain seq x y z
N MET A 1 -24.75 -68.29 -32.02
CA MET A 1 -24.58 -66.93 -31.45
C MET A 1 -24.20 -67.06 -29.98
N ARG A 2 -22.96 -66.71 -29.58
CA ARG A 2 -22.49 -66.76 -28.18
C ARG A 2 -22.49 -65.34 -27.60
N PRO A 3 -23.19 -65.05 -26.48
CA PRO A 3 -23.14 -63.72 -25.88
C PRO A 3 -21.82 -63.55 -25.12
N ARG A 4 -21.03 -62.56 -25.52
CA ARG A 4 -19.86 -62.06 -24.78
C ARG A 4 -20.32 -61.53 -23.43
N ARG A 5 -20.09 -62.27 -22.34
CA ARG A 5 -20.19 -61.78 -20.96
C ARG A 5 -19.05 -60.77 -20.73
N PHE A 6 -19.28 -59.52 -21.13
CA PHE A 6 -18.31 -58.44 -20.97
C PHE A 6 -18.58 -57.68 -19.66
N ARG A 7 -17.55 -57.65 -18.81
CA ARG A 7 -17.10 -56.47 -18.06
C ARG A 7 -18.00 -55.80 -17.00
N GLY A 8 -19.08 -56.40 -16.52
CA GLY A 8 -19.88 -55.79 -15.42
C GLY A 8 -19.09 -55.54 -14.13
N GLY A 9 -18.25 -56.49 -13.70
CA GLY A 9 -17.49 -56.38 -12.45
C GLY A 9 -16.32 -55.38 -12.50
N ILE A 10 -15.65 -55.27 -13.66
CA ILE A 10 -14.55 -54.31 -13.85
C ILE A 10 -15.09 -52.88 -13.88
N VAL A 11 -16.22 -52.65 -14.55
CA VAL A 11 -16.87 -51.33 -14.59
C VAL A 11 -17.30 -50.92 -13.18
N TRP A 12 -17.90 -51.83 -12.41
CA TRP A 12 -18.26 -51.55 -11.01
C TRP A 12 -17.05 -51.24 -10.12
N MET A 13 -15.95 -51.97 -10.29
CA MET A 13 -14.71 -51.72 -9.53
C MET A 13 -14.10 -50.36 -9.87
N VAL A 14 -14.08 -49.97 -11.14
CA VAL A 14 -13.59 -48.65 -11.59
C VAL A 14 -14.48 -47.53 -11.06
N VAL A 15 -15.80 -47.70 -11.08
CA VAL A 15 -16.75 -46.72 -10.52
C VAL A 15 -16.56 -46.56 -9.02
N LEU A 16 -16.42 -47.66 -8.27
CA LEU A 16 -16.13 -47.63 -6.83
C LEU A 16 -14.80 -46.93 -6.53
N PHE A 17 -13.78 -47.19 -7.34
CA PHE A 17 -12.47 -46.56 -7.19
C PHE A 17 -12.53 -45.04 -7.44
N MET A 18 -13.25 -44.60 -8.48
CA MET A 18 -13.52 -43.17 -8.72
C MET A 18 -14.31 -42.53 -7.57
N LEU A 19 -15.32 -43.22 -7.05
CA LEU A 19 -16.15 -42.75 -5.93
C LEU A 19 -15.38 -42.61 -4.62
N LEU A 20 -14.25 -43.30 -4.47
CA LEU A 20 -13.39 -43.20 -3.29
C LEU A 20 -12.27 -42.17 -3.48
N ILE A 21 -11.64 -42.14 -4.66
CA ILE A 21 -10.55 -41.20 -4.95
C ILE A 21 -11.06 -39.76 -5.00
N TRP A 22 -12.19 -39.53 -5.66
CA TRP A 22 -12.74 -38.18 -5.82
C TRP A 22 -12.99 -37.45 -4.48
N PRO A 23 -13.74 -38.02 -3.51
CA PRO A 23 -13.91 -37.38 -2.21
C PRO A 23 -12.62 -37.36 -1.40
N SER A 24 -11.73 -38.35 -1.55
CA SER A 24 -10.41 -38.31 -0.88
C SER A 24 -9.57 -37.12 -1.36
N ILE A 25 -9.60 -36.80 -2.65
CA ILE A 25 -8.95 -35.60 -3.20
C ILE A 25 -9.62 -34.32 -2.67
N GLN A 26 -10.96 -34.28 -2.56
CA GLN A 26 -11.65 -33.12 -1.98
C GLN A 26 -11.29 -32.91 -0.51
N VAL A 27 -11.26 -33.98 0.29
CA VAL A 27 -10.86 -33.93 1.70
C VAL A 27 -9.39 -33.54 1.83
N TYR A 28 -8.52 -34.07 0.97
CA TYR A 28 -7.11 -33.68 0.92
C TYR A 28 -6.92 -32.22 0.51
N ASN A 29 -7.72 -31.68 -0.43
CA ASN A 29 -7.69 -30.26 -0.82
C ASN A 29 -8.32 -29.34 0.22
N LEU A 30 -9.22 -29.84 1.06
CA LEU A 30 -9.78 -29.13 2.22
C LEU A 30 -8.80 -29.09 3.39
N LEU A 31 -8.02 -30.16 3.60
CA LEU A 31 -7.04 -30.29 4.68
C LEU A 31 -5.64 -29.80 4.30
N SER A 32 -5.31 -29.79 3.01
CA SER A 32 -4.11 -29.13 2.51
C SER A 32 -4.31 -27.62 2.67
N PRO A 33 -3.44 -26.94 3.42
CA PRO A 33 -3.39 -25.49 3.40
C PRO A 33 -3.24 -25.10 1.92
N LYS A 34 -4.19 -24.31 1.38
CA LYS A 34 -4.08 -23.78 0.03
C LYS A 34 -2.70 -23.15 -0.08
N ALA A 35 -1.82 -23.76 -0.86
CA ALA A 35 -0.52 -23.20 -1.18
C ALA A 35 -0.75 -21.80 -1.75
N GLU A 36 -0.26 -20.79 -1.02
CA GLU A 36 -0.09 -19.40 -1.43
C GLU A 36 -1.17 -18.86 -2.41
N ALA A 37 -2.43 -18.81 -1.97
CA ALA A 37 -3.26 -17.70 -2.44
C ALA A 37 -2.61 -16.44 -1.87
N SER A 38 -2.00 -15.59 -2.70
CA SER A 38 -1.38 -14.36 -2.23
C SER A 38 -2.38 -13.62 -1.34
N ASP A 39 -1.99 -13.34 -0.10
CA ASP A 39 -2.85 -12.67 0.86
C ASP A 39 -3.24 -11.29 0.27
N PRO A 40 -4.52 -11.04 -0.06
CA PRO A 40 -4.94 -9.79 -0.69
C PRO A 40 -4.56 -8.56 0.14
N LEU A 41 -4.47 -8.72 1.47
CA LEU A 41 -4.07 -7.67 2.39
C LEU A 41 -2.57 -7.38 2.27
N LYS A 42 -1.73 -8.41 2.14
CA LYS A 42 -0.30 -8.25 1.85
C LYS A 42 -0.08 -7.53 0.51
N MET A 43 -0.81 -7.92 -0.53
CA MET A 43 -0.71 -7.25 -1.83
C MET A 43 -1.15 -5.78 -1.76
N LEU A 44 -2.23 -5.48 -1.04
CA LEU A 44 -2.68 -4.10 -0.83
C LEU A 44 -1.66 -3.28 -0.04
N TYR A 45 -1.01 -3.88 0.96
CA TYR A 45 0.09 -3.26 1.68
C TYR A 45 1.29 -2.96 0.77
N GLU A 46 1.72 -3.93 -0.04
CA GLU A 46 2.82 -3.75 -1.00
C GLU A 46 2.54 -2.62 -1.98
N VAL A 47 1.30 -2.52 -2.48
CA VAL A 47 0.88 -1.39 -3.35
C VAL A 47 0.94 -0.07 -2.59
N ALA A 48 0.38 0.01 -1.39
CA ALA A 48 0.39 1.25 -0.60
C ALA A 48 1.82 1.67 -0.22
N GLN A 49 2.68 0.73 0.14
CA GLN A 49 4.09 0.95 0.41
C GLN A 49 4.82 1.45 -0.84
N PHE A 50 4.57 0.83 -2.01
CA PHE A 50 5.15 1.26 -3.27
C PHE A 50 4.76 2.69 -3.64
N GLN A 51 3.46 3.04 -3.55
CA GLN A 51 2.99 4.41 -3.83
C GLN A 51 3.60 5.43 -2.86
N THR A 52 3.74 5.06 -1.59
CA THR A 52 4.41 5.90 -0.57
C THR A 52 5.90 6.07 -0.87
N ASN A 53 6.58 5.04 -1.38
CA ASN A 53 7.97 5.14 -1.83
C ASN A 53 8.12 6.06 -3.06
N LEU A 54 7.18 5.98 -4.01
CA LEU A 54 7.14 6.90 -5.15
C LEU A 54 6.99 8.34 -4.67
N LEU A 55 6.11 8.59 -3.70
CA LEU A 55 5.95 9.93 -3.12
C LEU A 55 7.25 10.44 -2.48
N LYS A 56 7.94 9.60 -1.70
CA LYS A 56 9.26 9.94 -1.15
C LYS A 56 10.23 10.35 -2.26
N GLY A 57 10.34 9.56 -3.32
CA GLY A 57 11.22 9.87 -4.47
C GLY A 57 10.81 11.16 -5.18
N SER A 58 9.50 11.38 -5.40
CA SER A 58 8.98 12.60 -6.03
C SER A 58 9.21 13.84 -5.18
N LEU A 59 9.13 13.75 -3.85
CA LEU A 59 9.45 14.88 -2.96
C LEU A 59 10.95 15.21 -3.01
N GLN A 60 11.81 14.19 -3.01
CA GLN A 60 13.26 14.38 -3.15
C GLN A 60 13.64 15.03 -4.49
N GLU A 61 12.93 14.67 -5.57
CA GLU A 61 13.10 15.32 -6.87
C GLU A 61 12.58 16.76 -6.85
N ALA A 62 11.41 16.99 -6.24
CA ALA A 62 10.78 18.30 -6.17
C ALA A 62 11.59 19.34 -5.41
N ALA A 63 12.47 18.92 -4.48
CA ALA A 63 13.41 19.81 -3.80
C ALA A 63 14.37 20.52 -4.78
N ARG A 64 14.47 20.05 -6.02
CA ARG A 64 15.31 20.65 -7.09
C ARG A 64 14.51 21.45 -8.11
N TYR A 65 13.19 21.57 -7.93
CA TYR A 65 12.37 22.32 -8.87
C TYR A 65 12.49 23.83 -8.62
N ASP A 66 12.41 24.58 -9.71
CA ASP A 66 12.47 26.04 -9.67
C ASP A 66 11.10 26.70 -9.87
N SER A 67 10.11 25.96 -10.38
CA SER A 67 8.76 26.45 -10.64
C SER A 67 7.68 25.51 -10.12
N THR A 68 6.44 26.01 -10.10
CA THR A 68 5.25 25.28 -9.63
C THR A 68 4.68 24.32 -10.69
N GLU A 69 5.02 24.47 -11.98
CA GLU A 69 4.59 23.57 -13.06
C GLU A 69 4.87 22.07 -12.77
N PRO A 70 6.12 21.64 -12.49
CA PRO A 70 6.43 20.22 -12.31
C PRO A 70 5.80 19.61 -11.05
N LEU A 71 5.32 20.44 -10.09
CA LEU A 71 4.64 19.96 -8.89
C LEU A 71 3.32 19.22 -9.19
N GLN A 72 2.74 19.38 -10.39
CA GLN A 72 1.55 18.62 -10.77
C GLN A 72 1.82 17.10 -10.76
N LYS A 73 3.05 16.68 -11.12
CA LYS A 73 3.45 15.26 -11.04
C LYS A 73 3.49 14.80 -9.59
N LEU A 74 4.11 15.61 -8.71
CA LEU A 74 4.18 15.32 -7.29
C LEU A 74 2.78 15.19 -6.66
N LYS A 75 1.86 16.11 -7.01
CA LYS A 75 0.46 16.08 -6.55
C LYS A 75 -0.27 14.79 -6.93
N LEU A 76 -0.08 14.30 -8.16
CA LEU A 76 -0.68 13.04 -8.60
C LEU A 76 -0.13 11.84 -7.82
N VAL A 77 1.18 11.80 -7.59
CA VAL A 77 1.82 10.74 -6.79
C VAL A 77 1.35 10.80 -5.33
N ALA A 78 1.26 12.00 -4.75
CA ALA A 78 0.75 12.20 -3.39
C ALA A 78 -0.71 11.74 -3.25
N TYR A 79 -1.56 12.08 -4.22
CA TYR A 79 -2.94 11.60 -4.25
C TYR A 79 -3.02 10.07 -4.34
N SER A 80 -2.22 9.46 -5.20
CA SER A 80 -2.15 8.00 -5.34
C SER A 80 -1.72 7.31 -4.04
N ALA A 81 -0.70 7.84 -3.36
CA ALA A 81 -0.22 7.33 -2.09
C ALA A 81 -1.28 7.48 -0.98
N ALA A 82 -1.89 8.65 -0.85
CA ALA A 82 -2.95 8.91 0.12
C ALA A 82 -4.14 7.96 -0.10
N PHE A 83 -4.57 7.80 -1.35
CA PHE A 83 -5.67 6.91 -1.70
C PHE A 83 -5.36 5.44 -1.40
N ALA A 84 -4.19 4.94 -1.79
CA ALA A 84 -3.79 3.56 -1.54
C ALA A 84 -3.71 3.26 -0.03
N HIS A 85 -3.12 4.18 0.74
CA HIS A 85 -3.06 4.07 2.19
C HIS A 85 -4.45 4.08 2.84
N GLU A 86 -5.33 5.00 2.43
CA GLU A 86 -6.70 5.06 2.97
C GLU A 86 -7.46 3.75 2.71
N ARG A 87 -7.30 3.14 1.53
CA ARG A 87 -7.92 1.85 1.21
C ARG A 87 -7.37 0.72 2.09
N LEU A 88 -6.08 0.73 2.37
CA LEU A 88 -5.45 -0.22 3.29
C LEU A 88 -5.98 -0.03 4.73
N VAL A 89 -6.05 1.20 5.23
CA VAL A 89 -6.63 1.48 6.56
C VAL A 89 -8.08 1.01 6.65
N ARG A 90 -8.88 1.20 5.59
CA ARG A 90 -10.26 0.70 5.54
C ARG A 90 -10.34 -0.83 5.57
N ALA A 91 -9.40 -1.53 4.92
CA ALA A 91 -9.37 -2.99 4.86
C ALA A 91 -8.91 -3.62 6.20
N VAL A 92 -7.92 -3.02 6.85
CA VAL A 92 -7.27 -3.56 8.06
C VAL A 92 -7.92 -3.03 9.35
N GLY A 93 -8.45 -1.80 9.30
CA GLY A 93 -9.05 -1.08 10.41
C GLY A 93 -8.07 -0.17 11.15
N LYS A 94 -8.58 0.97 11.63
CA LYS A 94 -7.80 2.05 12.29
C LYS A 94 -7.03 1.60 13.54
N LYS A 95 -7.43 0.49 14.17
CA LYS A 95 -6.73 -0.06 15.34
C LYS A 95 -5.38 -0.68 14.98
N GLN A 96 -5.23 -1.20 13.76
CA GLN A 96 -4.05 -1.92 13.32
C GLN A 96 -3.09 -1.03 12.53
N LEU A 97 -3.63 -0.12 11.72
CA LEU A 97 -2.88 0.85 10.92
C LEU A 97 -3.50 2.25 11.12
N PRO A 98 -2.73 3.25 11.58
CA PRO A 98 -3.21 4.62 11.73
C PRO A 98 -3.51 5.24 10.37
N GLU A 99 -4.34 6.28 10.38
CA GLU A 99 -4.47 7.18 9.24
C GLU A 99 -3.23 8.07 9.14
N LEU A 100 -2.85 8.42 7.92
CA LEU A 100 -1.75 9.32 7.61
C LEU A 100 -2.27 10.63 6.98
N PRO A 101 -2.81 11.56 7.79
CA PRO A 101 -3.34 12.83 7.30
C PRO A 101 -2.29 13.67 6.57
N SER A 102 -0.99 13.51 6.87
CA SER A 102 0.08 14.23 6.18
C SER A 102 0.09 14.00 4.66
N LEU A 103 -0.29 12.80 4.19
CA LEU A 103 -0.33 12.47 2.76
C LEU A 103 -1.37 13.33 2.01
N ASN A 104 -2.54 13.55 2.61
CA ASN A 104 -3.54 14.46 2.07
C ASN A 104 -3.07 15.92 2.15
N LYS A 105 -2.34 16.27 3.23
CA LYS A 105 -1.79 17.61 3.39
C LYS A 105 -0.78 17.96 2.31
N VAL A 106 0.02 17.00 1.83
CA VAL A 106 0.91 17.22 0.66
C VAL A 106 0.10 17.66 -0.56
N VAL A 107 -1.01 16.98 -0.86
CA VAL A 107 -1.89 17.31 -1.99
C VAL A 107 -2.48 18.71 -1.83
N GLU A 108 -2.95 19.04 -0.63
CA GLU A 108 -3.51 20.36 -0.30
C GLU A 108 -2.46 21.46 -0.48
N THR A 109 -1.27 21.29 0.09
CA THR A 109 -0.18 22.26 0.02
C THR A 109 0.24 22.54 -1.42
N ILE A 110 0.44 21.49 -2.23
CA ILE A 110 0.80 21.67 -3.65
C ILE A 110 -0.32 22.37 -4.42
N THR A 111 -1.58 22.02 -4.13
CA THR A 111 -2.73 22.66 -4.78
C THR A 111 -2.75 24.16 -4.47
N LEU A 112 -2.44 24.55 -3.23
CA LEU A 112 -2.36 25.95 -2.83
C LEU A 112 -1.19 26.68 -3.51
N MET A 113 -0.03 26.06 -3.62
CA MET A 113 1.13 26.62 -4.36
C MET A 113 0.79 26.91 -5.83
N GLN A 114 0.00 26.04 -6.44
CA GLN A 114 -0.41 26.11 -7.85
C GLN A 114 -1.64 27.00 -8.12
N LEU A 115 -2.28 27.59 -7.10
CA LEU A 115 -3.46 28.44 -7.31
C LEU A 115 -3.18 29.63 -8.24
N ASN A 116 -1.97 30.19 -8.16
CA ASN A 116 -1.55 31.31 -9.00
C ASN A 116 -0.97 30.88 -10.36
N GLY A 117 -1.12 29.60 -10.73
CA GLY A 117 -0.57 29.03 -11.96
C GLY A 117 0.93 28.73 -11.86
N ASP A 118 1.56 28.68 -13.04
CA ASP A 118 3.01 28.48 -13.15
C ASP A 118 3.78 29.75 -12.75
N ARG A 119 4.62 29.62 -11.74
CA ARG A 119 5.46 30.67 -11.21
C ARG A 119 6.72 30.09 -10.59
N PRO A 120 7.78 30.89 -10.41
CA PRO A 120 8.91 30.49 -9.61
C PRO A 120 8.50 30.13 -8.17
N LEU A 121 9.14 29.10 -7.63
CA LEU A 121 9.05 28.75 -6.22
C LEU A 121 9.81 29.77 -5.38
N THR A 122 9.20 30.22 -4.28
CA THR A 122 9.89 31.08 -3.31
C THR A 122 10.92 30.27 -2.53
N ASP A 123 11.90 30.94 -1.91
CA ASP A 123 12.90 30.26 -1.09
C ASP A 123 12.27 29.48 0.07
N SER A 124 11.23 30.04 0.69
CA SER A 124 10.45 29.36 1.74
C SER A 124 9.72 28.11 1.25
N GLU A 125 9.24 28.09 0.00
CA GLU A 125 8.60 26.92 -0.60
C GLU A 125 9.62 25.83 -0.91
N LYS A 126 10.79 26.22 -1.45
CA LYS A 126 11.90 25.29 -1.70
C LYS A 126 12.40 24.66 -0.40
N GLU A 127 12.57 25.46 0.65
CA GLU A 127 12.95 24.99 1.98
C GLU A 127 11.91 24.02 2.54
N MET A 128 10.62 24.37 2.49
CA MET A 128 9.55 23.50 2.98
C MET A 128 9.49 22.17 2.20
N ILE A 129 9.64 22.20 0.88
CA ILE A 129 9.69 20.97 0.06
C ILE A 129 10.89 20.11 0.46
N SER A 130 12.06 20.72 0.69
CA SER A 130 13.27 20.01 1.13
C SER A 130 13.06 19.36 2.50
N MET A 131 12.55 20.10 3.48
CA MET A 131 12.23 19.57 4.81
C MET A 131 11.16 18.48 4.76
N SER A 132 10.18 18.62 3.87
CA SER A 132 9.14 17.61 3.64
C SER A 132 9.72 16.32 3.05
N ALA A 133 10.71 16.42 2.16
CA ALA A 133 11.39 15.25 1.61
C ALA A 133 12.16 14.46 2.69
N GLU A 134 12.80 15.16 3.63
CA GLU A 134 13.45 14.54 4.78
C GLU A 134 12.44 13.88 5.73
N ALA A 135 11.37 14.60 6.10
CA ALA A 135 10.31 14.07 6.95
C ALA A 135 9.60 12.86 6.30
N MET A 136 9.34 12.91 4.99
CA MET A 136 8.77 11.80 4.23
C MET A 136 9.69 10.58 4.20
N THR A 137 11.01 10.79 4.19
CA THR A 137 11.98 9.68 4.26
C THR A 137 11.84 8.93 5.59
N ARG A 138 11.77 9.65 6.71
CA ARG A 138 11.51 9.06 8.04
C ARG A 138 10.17 8.34 8.09
N LEU A 139 9.11 8.96 7.56
CA LEU A 139 7.79 8.35 7.49
C LEU A 139 7.80 7.04 6.71
N TYR A 140 8.43 7.03 5.53
CA TYR A 140 8.53 5.84 4.70
C TYR A 140 9.30 4.71 5.41
N ASP A 141 10.39 5.01 6.10
CA ASP A 141 11.20 3.99 6.77
C ASP A 141 10.39 3.31 7.90
N SER A 142 9.61 4.08 8.67
CA SER A 142 8.67 3.52 9.65
C SER A 142 7.52 2.77 8.97
N TYR A 143 7.00 3.29 7.85
CA TYR A 143 5.93 2.66 7.07
C TYR A 143 6.35 1.29 6.55
N ALA A 144 7.55 1.16 5.98
CA ALA A 144 8.06 -0.07 5.41
C ALA A 144 8.20 -1.21 6.41
N LEU A 145 8.30 -0.87 7.71
CA LEU A 145 8.51 -1.81 8.81
C LEU A 145 7.22 -2.10 9.60
N VAL A 146 6.10 -1.45 9.28
CA VAL A 146 4.85 -1.59 10.07
C VAL A 146 4.18 -2.95 9.87
N TYR A 147 4.47 -3.63 8.75
CA TYR A 147 3.97 -4.95 8.41
C TYR A 147 5.13 -5.94 8.28
N ASN A 148 5.05 -7.07 8.99
CA ASN A 148 6.09 -8.09 8.96
C ASN A 148 5.87 -9.12 7.84
N SER A 149 6.92 -9.85 7.49
CA SER A 149 6.87 -10.91 6.46
C SER A 149 5.95 -12.08 6.82
N SER A 150 5.63 -12.25 8.11
CA SER A 150 4.71 -13.27 8.65
C SER A 150 3.23 -12.86 8.64
N GLY A 151 2.89 -11.67 8.11
CA GLY A 151 1.51 -11.20 7.98
C GLY A 151 0.95 -10.41 9.17
N GLY A 152 1.80 -9.99 10.11
CA GLY A 152 1.41 -9.28 11.32
C GLY A 152 1.81 -7.80 11.32
N TRP A 153 1.04 -6.99 12.04
CA TRP A 153 1.30 -5.56 12.26
C TRP A 153 2.14 -5.32 13.51
N ILE A 154 3.20 -4.53 13.39
CA ILE A 154 4.14 -4.26 14.49
C ILE A 154 3.70 -2.99 15.24
N ALA A 155 3.28 -3.15 16.49
CA ALA A 155 2.75 -2.05 17.31
C ALA A 155 3.78 -0.93 17.56
N SER A 156 5.04 -1.26 17.85
CA SER A 156 6.09 -0.24 18.06
C SER A 156 6.34 0.60 16.81
N LYS A 157 6.34 -0.03 15.63
CA LYS A 157 6.49 0.67 14.34
C LYS A 157 5.29 1.53 13.98
N ARG A 158 4.11 1.18 14.50
CA ARG A 158 2.91 2.02 14.40
C ARG A 158 3.11 3.36 15.11
N GLU A 159 3.64 3.34 16.33
CA GLU A 159 3.86 4.56 17.11
C GLU A 159 4.91 5.45 16.45
N GLU A 160 6.00 4.85 15.96
CA GLU A 160 7.02 5.55 15.15
C GLU A 160 6.39 6.18 13.89
N LEU A 161 5.53 5.44 13.19
CA LEU A 161 4.83 5.93 12.00
C LEU A 161 3.91 7.12 12.31
N VAL A 162 3.18 7.10 13.43
CA VAL A 162 2.34 8.24 13.87
C VAL A 162 3.20 9.46 14.17
N SER A 163 4.35 9.28 14.83
CA SER A 163 5.28 10.38 15.09
C SER A 163 5.81 10.97 13.79
N ALA A 164 6.23 10.12 12.85
CA ALA A 164 6.76 10.58 11.57
C ALA A 164 5.70 11.26 10.68
N ASP A 165 4.44 10.81 10.72
CA ASP A 165 3.30 11.50 10.08
C ASP A 165 3.10 12.90 10.65
N LYS A 166 3.17 13.02 11.98
CA LYS A 166 3.04 14.31 12.66
C LYS A 166 4.16 15.26 12.26
N ASP A 167 5.42 14.79 12.21
CA ASP A 167 6.56 15.60 11.77
C ASP A 167 6.35 16.15 10.34
N LEU A 168 5.95 15.29 9.40
CA LEU A 168 5.70 15.71 8.02
C LEU A 168 4.56 16.73 7.96
N LYS A 169 3.48 16.50 8.72
CA LYS A 169 2.36 17.42 8.80
C LYS A 169 2.78 18.78 9.36
N GLU A 170 3.59 18.83 10.41
CA GLU A 170 4.08 20.08 11.00
C GLU A 170 4.95 20.88 10.02
N VAL A 171 5.82 20.20 9.25
CA VAL A 171 6.60 20.84 8.18
C VAL A 171 5.67 21.46 7.14
N LEU A 172 4.67 20.72 6.67
CA LEU A 172 3.70 21.22 5.68
C LEU A 172 2.85 22.37 6.23
N GLU A 173 2.53 22.36 7.53
CA GLU A 173 1.76 23.42 8.19
C GLU A 173 2.57 24.70 8.41
N SER A 174 3.89 24.58 8.59
CA SER A 174 4.78 25.75 8.76
C SER A 174 4.70 26.75 7.60
N TYR A 175 4.34 26.29 6.40
CA TYR A 175 4.09 27.14 5.25
C TYR A 175 2.89 28.10 5.43
N PHE A 176 1.84 27.68 6.15
CA PHE A 176 0.62 28.48 6.33
C PHE A 176 0.69 29.43 7.53
N THR A 177 1.60 29.15 8.47
CA THR A 177 1.88 30.01 9.62
C THR A 177 3.35 30.41 9.59
N PRO A 178 3.73 31.38 8.75
CA PRO A 178 5.09 31.92 8.77
C PRO A 178 5.36 32.50 10.17
N LYS A 179 6.47 32.09 10.78
CA LYS A 179 6.99 32.69 12.01
C LYS A 179 7.67 34.02 11.73
#